data_AF-A0A7I5EBB3-F1
#
_entry.id   AF-A0A7I5EBB3-F1
#
_cell.length_a   1.000
_cell.length_b   1.000
_cell.length_c   1.000
_cell.angle_alpha   90.00
_cell.angle_beta   90.00
_cell.angle_gamma   90.00
#
_symmetry.space_group_name_H-M   'P 1'
#
loop_
_entity.id
_entity.type
_entity.pdbx_description
1 polymer ?
#
loop_
_entity_poly.entity_id
_entity_poly.type
_entity_poly.pdbx_seq_one_letter_code
_entity_poly.pdbx_strand_id
1 'polypeptide(L)'
;MNARQQEYRLSLEIRQVNDAVSCIFHSLLAHRSVAKFQYKGDSNYSLGSLGIKEVECENIDLTYVKINSDELSNQLEKEIQAFLTELDTTVKASVPRRRTPLSSPTLTETANDLARMRVSVAESVGEIVLQLCSSINRPQYLPKMPTRTELSNVFDSNLSDCQPYLFKVCRVPIRPETTSQSGLTGMRRYIRDLMIN
;
A
#
# COMPACT_ATOMS: atom_id res chain seq x y z
N MET A 1 -1.29 23.75 -7.13
CA MET A 1 -1.46 22.81 -6.00
C MET A 1 -0.19 21.96 -5.96
N ASN A 2 0.55 21.95 -4.84
CA ASN A 2 1.84 21.25 -4.79
C ASN A 2 1.60 19.78 -4.44
N ALA A 3 1.99 18.87 -5.34
CA ALA A 3 2.00 17.44 -5.07
C ALA A 3 3.02 17.13 -3.98
N ARG A 4 2.66 16.25 -3.04
CA ARG A 4 3.55 15.79 -1.96
C ARG A 4 3.95 14.35 -2.25
N GLN A 5 5.19 14.02 -1.92
CA GLN A 5 5.76 12.69 -2.09
C GLN A 5 6.42 12.25 -0.80
N GLN A 6 6.23 10.98 -0.44
CA GLN A 6 6.89 10.33 0.67
C GLN A 6 7.44 8.99 0.19
N GLU A 7 8.67 8.68 0.59
CA GLU A 7 9.35 7.43 0.28
C GLU A 7 9.57 6.68 1.59
N TYR A 8 9.26 5.39 1.60
CA TYR A 8 9.52 4.50 2.71
C TYR A 8 10.37 3.33 2.22
N ARG A 9 11.25 2.84 3.09
CA ARG A 9 12.14 1.72 2.80
C ARG A 9 11.93 0.63 3.83
N LEU A 10 11.86 -0.61 3.35
CA LEU A 10 11.67 -1.79 4.16
C LEU A 10 12.65 -2.88 3.73
N SER A 11 13.09 -3.68 4.69
CA SER A 11 13.85 -4.91 4.45
C SER A 11 13.02 -6.06 4.99
N LEU A 12 12.55 -6.92 4.10
CA LEU A 12 11.55 -7.95 4.37
C LEU A 12 11.97 -9.29 3.75
N GLU A 13 11.51 -10.39 4.33
CA GLU A 13 11.46 -11.66 3.60
C GLU A 13 10.28 -11.69 2.64
N ILE A 14 10.38 -12.51 1.59
CA ILE A 14 9.34 -12.63 0.55
C ILE A 14 7.94 -12.92 1.12
N ARG A 15 7.85 -13.76 2.16
CA ARG A 15 6.59 -14.12 2.83
C ARG A 15 5.95 -12.97 3.62
N GLN A 16 6.75 -11.99 4.06
CA GLN A 16 6.29 -10.85 4.85
C GLN A 16 5.81 -9.68 3.97
N VAL A 17 6.15 -9.70 2.68
CA VAL A 17 5.84 -8.59 1.76
C VAL A 17 4.33 -8.37 1.64
N ASN A 18 3.53 -9.44 1.57
CA ASN A 18 2.07 -9.31 1.46
C ASN A 18 1.49 -8.55 2.65
N ASP A 19 1.82 -8.98 3.87
CA ASP A 19 1.32 -8.39 5.11
C ASP A 19 1.77 -6.93 5.27
N ALA A 20 3.07 -6.65 5.05
CA ALA A 20 3.62 -5.31 5.20
C ALA A 20 2.99 -4.31 4.22
N VAL A 21 2.89 -4.69 2.95
CA VAL A 21 2.34 -3.84 1.89
C VAL A 21 0.84 -3.62 2.11
N SER A 22 0.10 -4.69 2.44
CA SER A 22 -1.33 -4.60 2.76
C SER A 22 -1.59 -3.68 3.95
N CYS A 23 -0.82 -3.83 5.03
CA CYS A 23 -0.91 -2.98 6.22
C CYS A 23 -0.77 -1.49 5.88
N ILE A 24 0.28 -1.13 5.14
CA ILE A 24 0.57 0.28 4.80
C ILE A 24 -0.52 0.88 3.91
N PHE A 25 -0.90 0.17 2.84
CA PHE A 25 -1.91 0.68 1.91
C PHE A 25 -3.30 0.76 2.55
N HIS A 26 -3.70 -0.23 3.34
CA HIS A 26 -4.98 -0.16 4.05
C HIS A 26 -5.01 0.95 5.11
N SER A 27 -3.91 1.16 5.83
CA SER A 27 -3.79 2.30 6.76
C SER A 27 -3.92 3.64 6.03
N LEU A 28 -3.31 3.79 4.86
CA LEU A 28 -3.46 4.98 4.03
C LEU A 28 -4.90 5.15 3.53
N LEU A 29 -5.51 4.09 3.00
CA LEU A 29 -6.88 4.13 2.49
C LEU A 29 -7.89 4.40 3.60
N ALA A 30 -7.66 3.95 4.83
CA ALA A 30 -8.51 4.27 5.97
C ALA A 30 -8.61 5.78 6.23
N HIS A 31 -7.51 6.52 6.05
CA HIS A 31 -7.49 7.98 6.16
C HIS A 31 -7.94 8.73 4.89
N ARG A 32 -8.06 8.03 3.75
CA ARG A 32 -8.37 8.60 2.43
C ARG A 32 -9.69 8.10 1.86
N SER A 33 -10.50 7.45 2.69
CA SER A 33 -11.84 7.00 2.36
C SER A 33 -12.86 7.62 3.29
N VAL A 34 -14.02 7.91 2.74
CA VAL A 34 -15.18 8.38 3.50
C VAL A 34 -16.36 7.46 3.26
N ALA A 35 -17.40 7.61 4.06
CA ALA A 35 -18.67 6.94 3.80
C ALA A 35 -19.30 7.45 2.51
N LYS A 36 -20.23 6.67 1.96
CA LYS A 36 -21.03 7.07 0.79
C LYS A 36 -21.74 8.40 1.00
N PHE A 37 -21.67 9.26 -0.02
CA PHE A 37 -22.45 10.49 -0.06
C PHE A 37 -23.88 10.20 -0.51
N GLN A 38 -24.84 10.74 0.23
CA GLN A 38 -26.26 10.71 -0.13
C GLN A 38 -26.77 12.13 -0.33
N TYR A 39 -26.87 12.54 -1.59
CA TYR A 39 -27.28 13.89 -1.96
C TYR A 39 -28.80 14.07 -1.94
N LYS A 40 -29.29 15.06 -1.19
CA LYS A 40 -30.69 15.54 -1.14
C LYS A 40 -30.86 16.85 -1.94
N GLY A 41 -30.01 17.07 -2.93
CA GLY A 41 -29.89 18.29 -3.72
C GLY A 41 -28.54 18.32 -4.43
N ASP A 42 -28.12 19.50 -4.90
CA ASP A 42 -26.82 19.65 -5.57
C ASP A 42 -25.65 19.74 -4.57
N SER A 43 -25.83 20.48 -3.48
CA SER A 43 -24.83 20.69 -2.43
C SER A 43 -25.19 20.10 -1.07
N ASN A 44 -26.45 19.76 -0.84
CA ASN A 44 -26.90 19.20 0.43
C ASN A 44 -26.73 17.67 0.41
N TYR A 45 -25.88 17.15 1.28
CA TYR A 45 -25.60 15.73 1.40
C TYR A 45 -25.54 15.27 2.86
N SER A 46 -25.85 14.00 3.07
CA SER A 46 -25.49 13.27 4.29
C SER A 46 -24.44 12.21 3.96
N LEU A 47 -23.54 11.96 4.90
CA LEU A 47 -22.61 10.85 4.83
C LEU A 47 -23.21 9.63 5.54
N GLY A 48 -23.04 8.46 4.94
CA GLY A 48 -23.37 7.20 5.57
C GLY A 48 -22.42 6.86 6.73
N SER A 49 -22.44 5.58 7.14
CA SER A 49 -21.45 5.04 8.07
C SER A 49 -20.31 4.38 7.30
N LEU A 50 -19.08 4.48 7.82
CA LEU A 50 -17.91 3.81 7.26
C LEU A 50 -17.48 2.70 8.22
N GLY A 51 -17.55 1.46 7.77
CA GLY A 51 -17.14 0.30 8.55
C GLY A 51 -15.62 0.14 8.59
N ILE A 52 -15.12 -0.36 9.70
CA ILE A 52 -13.70 -0.62 9.94
C ILE A 52 -13.55 -2.05 10.46
N LYS A 53 -12.50 -2.75 10.03
CA LYS A 53 -12.19 -4.12 10.43
C LYS A 53 -10.71 -4.28 10.75
N GLU A 54 -10.41 -5.01 11.81
CA GLU A 54 -9.06 -5.44 12.19
C GLU A 54 -8.65 -6.68 11.41
N VAL A 55 -7.38 -6.75 11.01
CA VAL A 55 -6.78 -7.86 10.28
C VAL A 55 -5.45 -8.19 10.94
N GLU A 56 -5.34 -9.42 11.42
CA GLU A 56 -4.12 -9.99 11.97
C GLU A 56 -3.21 -10.47 10.83
N CYS A 57 -1.93 -10.09 10.87
CA CYS A 57 -0.95 -10.53 9.88
C CYS A 57 -0.47 -11.96 10.19
N GLU A 58 -0.29 -12.77 9.14
CA GLU A 58 0.17 -14.16 9.30
C GLU A 58 1.69 -14.25 9.53
N ASN A 59 2.46 -13.41 8.82
CA ASN A 59 3.92 -13.47 8.75
C ASN A 59 4.60 -12.29 9.46
N ILE A 60 3.84 -11.38 10.06
CA ILE A 60 4.32 -10.24 10.84
C ILE A 60 3.57 -10.25 12.18
N ASP A 61 4.23 -9.86 13.27
CA ASP A 61 3.57 -9.76 14.58
C ASP A 61 2.87 -8.39 14.74
N LEU A 62 1.86 -8.17 13.89
CA LEU A 62 1.15 -6.90 13.79
C LEU A 62 -0.32 -7.15 13.42
N THR A 63 -1.21 -6.34 13.98
CA THR A 63 -2.61 -6.25 13.54
C THR A 63 -2.83 -4.86 12.98
N TYR A 64 -3.44 -4.78 11.80
CA TYR A 64 -3.74 -3.51 11.15
C TYR A 64 -5.24 -3.34 10.93
N VAL A 65 -5.63 -2.11 10.60
CA VAL A 65 -7.01 -1.72 10.41
C VAL A 65 -7.27 -1.41 8.95
N LYS A 66 -8.39 -1.90 8.41
CA LYS A 66 -8.85 -1.60 7.05
C LYS A 66 -10.31 -1.18 7.02
N ILE A 67 -10.69 -0.52 5.92
CA ILE A 67 -12.10 -0.26 5.62
C ILE A 67 -12.81 -1.60 5.37
N ASN A 68 -13.99 -1.74 5.96
CA ASN A 68 -14.85 -2.91 5.75
C ASN A 68 -15.54 -2.83 4.38
N SER A 69 -14.76 -3.04 3.32
CA SER A 69 -15.21 -3.12 1.93
C SER A 69 -14.39 -4.18 1.20
N ASP A 70 -15.06 -5.22 0.74
CA ASP A 70 -14.43 -6.32 0.02
C ASP A 70 -14.02 -5.89 -1.39
N GLU A 71 -14.81 -5.04 -2.06
CA GLU A 71 -14.49 -4.49 -3.38
C GLU A 71 -13.17 -3.69 -3.34
N LEU A 72 -13.02 -2.80 -2.36
CA LEU A 72 -11.78 -2.03 -2.17
C LEU A 72 -10.60 -2.95 -1.83
N SER A 73 -10.83 -3.95 -0.98
CA SER A 73 -9.80 -4.93 -0.61
C SER A 73 -9.33 -5.72 -1.83
N ASN A 74 -10.26 -6.22 -2.65
CA ASN A 74 -9.96 -6.99 -3.85
C ASN A 74 -9.23 -6.16 -4.92
N GLN A 75 -9.59 -4.89 -5.08
CA GLN A 75 -8.92 -3.99 -6.00
C GLN A 75 -7.45 -3.78 -5.61
N LEU A 76 -7.18 -3.55 -4.32
CA LEU A 76 -5.83 -3.42 -3.81
C LEU A 76 -5.06 -4.74 -3.88
N GLU A 77 -5.68 -5.83 -3.45
CA GLU A 77 -5.08 -7.16 -3.43
C GLU A 77 -4.65 -7.60 -4.83
N LYS A 78 -5.45 -7.33 -5.86
CA LYS A 78 -5.08 -7.63 -7.25
C LYS A 78 -3.73 -7.01 -7.65
N GLU A 79 -3.48 -5.76 -7.25
CA GLU A 79 -2.22 -5.07 -7.54
C GLU A 79 -1.07 -5.61 -6.69
N ILE A 80 -1.32 -5.91 -5.41
CA ILE A 80 -0.34 -6.51 -4.50
C ILE A 80 0.09 -7.90 -5.00
N GLN A 81 -0.86 -8.77 -5.38
CA GLN A 81 -0.56 -10.12 -5.87
C GLN A 81 0.22 -10.08 -7.17
N ALA A 82 -0.12 -9.16 -8.07
CA ALA A 82 0.63 -8.98 -9.30
C ALA A 82 2.08 -8.54 -9.03
N PHE A 83 2.30 -7.65 -8.06
CA PHE A 83 3.62 -7.26 -7.59
C PHE A 83 4.39 -8.43 -6.93
N LEU A 84 3.74 -9.20 -6.07
CA LEU A 84 4.36 -10.37 -5.40
C LEU A 84 4.83 -11.42 -6.41
N THR A 85 4.01 -11.70 -7.43
CA THR A 85 4.34 -12.66 -8.50
C THR A 85 5.59 -12.23 -9.26
N GLU A 86 5.71 -10.94 -9.55
CA GLU A 86 6.89 -10.37 -10.23
C GLU A 86 8.13 -10.46 -9.34
N LEU A 87 7.99 -10.09 -8.06
CA LEU A 87 9.07 -10.14 -7.08
C LEU A 87 9.61 -11.56 -6.88
N ASP A 88 8.72 -12.55 -6.70
CA ASP A 88 9.09 -13.95 -6.54
C ASP A 88 9.84 -14.50 -7.77
N THR A 89 9.38 -14.12 -8.97
CA THR A 89 10.04 -14.49 -10.23
C THR A 89 11.47 -13.94 -10.29
N THR A 90 11.67 -12.66 -9.93
CA THR A 90 13.00 -12.04 -9.95
C THR A 90 13.92 -12.62 -8.88
N VAL A 91 13.41 -12.91 -7.67
CA VAL A 91 14.21 -13.54 -6.60
C VAL A 91 14.65 -14.95 -7.02
N LYS A 92 13.76 -15.75 -7.62
CA LYS A 92 14.12 -17.09 -8.13
C LYS A 92 15.18 -17.05 -9.23
N ALA A 93 15.16 -16.02 -10.08
CA ALA A 93 16.16 -15.83 -11.13
C ALA A 93 17.54 -15.39 -10.59
N SER A 94 17.59 -14.73 -9.43
CA SER A 94 18.82 -14.16 -8.87
C SER A 94 19.59 -15.07 -7.93
N VAL A 95 18.98 -16.15 -7.41
CA VAL A 95 19.66 -17.10 -6.50
C VAL A 95 20.55 -18.06 -7.32
N PRO A 96 21.90 -17.96 -7.25
CA PRO A 96 22.76 -18.97 -7.82
C PRO A 96 22.62 -20.29 -7.04
N ARG A 97 22.55 -21.42 -7.76
CA ARG A 97 22.57 -22.78 -7.18
C ARG A 97 23.88 -23.04 -6.41
N ARG A 98 24.05 -22.49 -5.20
CA ARG A 98 25.14 -22.85 -4.31
C ARG A 98 24.75 -24.10 -3.53
N ARG A 99 25.23 -25.26 -4.00
CA ARG A 99 25.27 -26.49 -3.21
C ARG A 99 26.46 -26.40 -2.25
N THR A 100 26.24 -25.95 -1.04
CA THR A 100 27.19 -26.15 0.06
C THR A 100 26.47 -26.89 1.18
N PRO A 101 26.95 -28.07 1.60
CA PRO A 101 26.42 -28.73 2.78
C PRO A 101 26.94 -27.96 4.00
N LEU A 102 26.13 -27.02 4.49
CA LEU A 102 26.40 -26.33 5.75
C LEU A 102 25.58 -27.03 6.83
N SER A 103 26.26 -27.37 7.92
CA SER A 103 25.71 -27.95 9.15
C SER A 103 24.34 -27.36 9.48
N SER A 104 23.32 -28.22 9.46
CA SER A 104 21.93 -27.85 9.67
C SER A 104 21.77 -27.18 11.05
N PRO A 105 21.32 -25.91 11.11
CA PRO A 105 20.96 -25.30 12.37
C PRO A 105 19.85 -26.12 13.04
N THR A 106 19.90 -26.21 14.36
CA THR A 106 18.91 -26.90 15.17
C THR A 106 17.53 -26.22 14.98
N LEU A 107 16.47 -27.01 14.77
CA LEU A 107 15.11 -26.51 14.45
C LEU A 107 14.61 -25.39 15.39
N THR A 108 15.06 -25.40 16.64
CA THR A 108 14.73 -24.42 17.68
C THR A 108 15.40 -23.05 17.47
N GLU A 109 16.64 -23.01 16.97
CA GLU A 109 17.34 -21.74 16.69
C GLU A 109 16.70 -21.04 15.49
N THR A 110 16.36 -21.80 14.45
CA THR A 110 15.63 -21.27 13.29
C THR A 110 14.26 -20.72 13.67
N ALA A 111 13.52 -21.38 14.57
CA ALA A 111 12.22 -20.89 15.00
C ALA A 111 12.32 -19.58 15.80
N ASN A 112 13.32 -19.46 16.67
CA ASN A 112 13.55 -18.25 17.46
C ASN A 112 13.98 -17.07 16.59
N ASP A 113 14.82 -17.30 15.59
CA ASP A 113 15.25 -16.24 14.66
C ASP A 113 14.09 -15.76 13.79
N LEU A 114 13.23 -16.67 13.31
CA LEU A 114 12.02 -16.30 12.58
C LEU A 114 11.08 -15.46 13.46
N ALA A 115 10.90 -15.82 14.73
CA ALA A 115 10.06 -15.04 15.66
C ALA A 115 10.62 -13.63 15.88
N ARG A 116 11.94 -13.49 16.10
CA ARG A 116 12.61 -12.19 16.23
C ARG A 116 12.45 -11.33 14.98
N MET A 117 12.54 -11.94 13.80
CA MET A 117 12.34 -11.24 12.52
C MET A 117 10.91 -10.74 12.35
N ARG A 118 9.89 -11.51 12.77
CA ARG A 118 8.48 -11.08 12.73
C ARG A 118 8.26 -9.81 13.56
N VAL A 119 8.85 -9.75 14.76
CA VAL A 119 8.76 -8.59 15.66
C VAL A 119 9.50 -7.39 15.06
N SER A 120 10.73 -7.56 14.58
CA SER A 120 11.52 -6.46 14.00
C SER A 120 10.86 -5.84 12.76
N VAL A 121 10.22 -6.67 11.93
CA VAL A 121 9.44 -6.18 10.79
C VAL A 121 8.17 -5.47 11.25
N ALA A 122 7.50 -5.97 12.28
CA ALA A 122 6.32 -5.32 12.86
C ALA A 122 6.67 -3.90 13.36
N GLU A 123 7.80 -3.73 14.05
CA GLU A 123 8.28 -2.42 14.49
C GLU A 123 8.54 -1.48 13.31
N SER A 124 9.20 -2.00 12.26
CA SER A 124 9.52 -1.22 11.05
C SER A 124 8.26 -0.77 10.28
N VAL A 125 7.29 -1.66 10.12
CA VAL A 125 6.00 -1.35 9.48
C VAL A 125 5.17 -0.41 10.35
N GLY A 126 5.15 -0.62 11.67
CA GLY A 126 4.48 0.24 12.63
C GLY A 126 5.01 1.67 12.60
N GLU A 127 6.33 1.86 12.53
CA GLU A 127 6.96 3.17 12.38
C GLU A 127 6.51 3.88 11.09
N ILE A 128 6.42 3.16 9.96
CA ILE A 128 5.89 3.72 8.71
C ILE A 128 4.44 4.15 8.86
N VAL A 129 3.60 3.35 9.51
CA VAL A 129 2.19 3.70 9.76
C VAL A 129 2.09 4.94 10.64
N LEU A 130 2.91 5.06 11.69
CA LEU A 130 2.95 6.26 12.53
C LEU A 130 3.43 7.49 11.75
N GLN A 131 4.46 7.35 10.92
CA GLN A 131 4.93 8.42 10.04
C GLN A 131 3.86 8.84 9.04
N LEU A 132 3.11 7.88 8.49
CA LEU A 132 1.98 8.13 7.61
C LEU A 132 0.90 8.96 8.34
N CYS A 133 0.46 8.53 9.52
CA CYS A 133 -0.52 9.26 10.32
C CYS A 133 -0.02 10.69 10.65
N SER A 134 1.24 10.83 11.02
CA SER A 134 1.88 12.12 11.28
C SER A 134 1.88 13.03 10.04
N SER A 135 2.21 12.49 8.87
CA SER A 135 2.16 13.21 7.59
C SER A 135 0.74 13.67 7.24
N ILE A 136 -0.26 12.81 7.46
CA ILE A 136 -1.67 13.10 7.17
C ILE A 136 -2.20 14.21 8.08
N ASN A 137 -1.76 14.25 9.34
CA ASN A 137 -2.19 15.22 10.34
C ASN A 137 -1.55 16.62 10.17
N ARG A 138 -0.64 16.81 9.21
CA ARG A 138 -0.09 18.14 8.92
C ARG A 138 -1.09 18.98 8.13
N PRO A 139 -1.21 20.30 8.40
CA PRO A 139 -2.03 21.19 7.57
C PRO A 139 -1.66 21.06 6.11
N GLN A 140 -2.63 20.62 5.32
CA GLN A 140 -2.41 20.32 3.92
C GLN A 140 -3.68 20.50 3.12
N TYR A 141 -3.50 20.76 1.84
CA TYR A 141 -4.63 20.83 0.94
C TYR A 141 -5.37 19.49 0.93
N LEU A 142 -6.68 19.57 1.13
CA LEU A 142 -7.63 18.51 0.79
C LEU A 142 -8.56 19.04 -0.29
N PRO A 143 -9.01 18.19 -1.23
CA PRO A 143 -10.04 18.58 -2.19
C PRO A 143 -11.23 19.22 -1.48
N LYS A 144 -11.77 20.29 -2.06
CA LYS A 144 -13.03 20.87 -1.57
C LYS A 144 -14.13 19.81 -1.68
N MET A 145 -15.09 19.85 -0.78
CA MET A 145 -16.24 18.95 -0.84
C MET A 145 -17.01 19.22 -2.14
N PRO A 146 -17.17 18.20 -3.02
CA PRO A 146 -17.75 18.37 -4.33
C PRO A 146 -19.28 18.50 -4.27
N THR A 147 -19.86 19.10 -5.30
CA THR A 147 -21.30 18.96 -5.58
C THR A 147 -21.61 17.56 -6.11
N ARG A 148 -22.90 17.24 -6.27
CA ARG A 148 -23.32 15.95 -6.82
C ARG A 148 -22.72 15.66 -8.21
N THR A 149 -22.63 16.68 -9.06
CA THR A 149 -22.10 16.56 -10.43
C THR A 149 -20.58 16.43 -10.48
N GLU A 150 -19.88 16.95 -9.47
CA GLU A 150 -18.42 16.93 -9.38
C GLU A 150 -17.88 15.74 -8.55
N LEU A 151 -18.76 14.95 -7.94
CA LEU A 151 -18.39 13.88 -7.01
C LEU A 151 -17.36 12.91 -7.61
N SER A 152 -17.58 12.47 -8.85
CA SER A 152 -16.73 11.53 -9.57
C SER A 152 -15.36 12.09 -9.95
N ASN A 153 -15.17 13.41 -9.86
CA ASN A 153 -13.88 14.05 -10.12
C ASN A 153 -12.96 14.02 -8.88
N VAL A 154 -13.52 13.71 -7.70
CA VAL A 154 -12.81 13.73 -6.42
C VAL A 154 -12.75 12.34 -5.79
N PHE A 155 -13.85 11.59 -5.86
CA PHE A 155 -14.02 10.29 -5.22
C PHE A 155 -14.39 9.20 -6.23
N ASP A 156 -14.01 7.96 -5.91
CA ASP A 156 -14.50 6.79 -6.62
C ASP A 156 -15.91 6.44 -6.14
N SER A 157 -16.90 6.64 -6.99
CA SER A 157 -18.30 6.37 -6.70
C SER A 157 -18.73 4.93 -7.01
N ASN A 158 -17.86 4.11 -7.60
CA ASN A 158 -18.20 2.77 -8.09
C ASN A 158 -18.29 1.72 -6.98
N LEU A 159 -17.61 1.95 -5.85
CA LEU A 159 -17.61 1.01 -4.73
C LEU A 159 -18.91 1.11 -3.95
N SER A 160 -19.50 0.02 -3.47
CA SER A 160 -20.83 0.05 -2.83
C SER A 160 -20.83 0.58 -1.38
N ASP A 161 -19.81 0.22 -0.59
CA ASP A 161 -19.78 0.44 0.87
C ASP A 161 -18.98 1.67 1.34
N CYS A 162 -18.09 2.18 0.49
CA CYS A 162 -17.22 3.29 0.82
C CYS A 162 -17.00 4.20 -0.39
N GLN A 163 -16.37 5.35 -0.15
CA GLN A 163 -16.02 6.31 -1.19
C GLN A 163 -14.58 6.81 -0.95
N PRO A 164 -13.55 6.12 -1.48
CA PRO A 164 -12.18 6.59 -1.44
C PRO A 164 -12.01 7.81 -2.34
N TYR A 165 -11.05 8.69 -2.02
CA TYR A 165 -10.53 9.61 -3.02
C TYR A 165 -10.03 8.83 -4.24
N LEU A 166 -10.11 9.43 -5.43
CA LEU A 166 -9.54 8.82 -6.63
C LEU A 166 -8.06 8.47 -6.37
N PHE A 167 -7.73 7.19 -6.54
CA PHE A 167 -6.38 6.68 -6.32
C PHE A 167 -5.97 5.74 -7.44
N LYS A 168 -4.66 5.60 -7.61
CA LYS A 168 -4.05 4.65 -8.54
C LYS A 168 -2.87 3.99 -7.84
N VAL A 169 -2.90 2.67 -7.74
CA VAL A 169 -1.76 1.88 -7.30
C VAL A 169 -0.90 1.59 -8.52
N CYS A 170 0.37 1.97 -8.45
CA CYS A 170 1.33 1.76 -9.52
C CYS A 170 2.49 0.94 -8.97
N ARG A 171 2.90 -0.08 -9.71
CA ARG A 171 4.14 -0.81 -9.48
C ARG A 171 5.18 -0.42 -10.52
N VAL A 172 6.43 -0.34 -10.09
CA VAL A 172 7.56 -0.14 -10.99
C VAL A 172 8.16 -1.50 -11.30
N PRO A 173 8.33 -1.87 -12.59
CA PRO A 173 8.87 -3.16 -12.94
C PRO A 173 10.25 -3.40 -12.32
N ILE A 174 10.44 -4.57 -11.71
CA ILE A 174 11.70 -4.94 -11.05
C ILE A 174 12.70 -5.32 -12.13
N ARG A 175 13.58 -4.38 -12.49
CA ARG A 175 14.65 -4.64 -13.44
C ARG A 175 15.86 -5.20 -12.67
N PRO A 176 16.35 -6.41 -12.99
CA PRO A 176 17.64 -6.83 -12.49
C PRO A 176 18.68 -5.85 -13.05
N GLU A 177 19.42 -5.18 -12.17
CA GLU A 177 20.49 -4.23 -12.50
C GLU A 177 21.51 -4.88 -13.44
N THR A 178 21.36 -4.68 -14.76
CA THR A 178 22.48 -4.81 -15.68
C THR A 178 23.21 -3.47 -15.69
N THR A 179 24.29 -3.39 -14.92
CA THR A 179 25.37 -2.39 -15.02
C THR A 179 24.97 -0.92 -15.12
N SER A 180 25.18 -0.19 -14.01
CA SER A 180 25.49 1.24 -13.90
C SER A 180 25.14 2.12 -15.12
N GLN A 181 23.95 2.72 -15.14
CA GLN A 181 23.73 3.95 -15.90
C GLN A 181 23.20 5.07 -15.00
N SER A 182 24.12 6.00 -14.75
CA SER A 182 23.89 7.37 -14.32
C SER A 182 22.72 8.03 -15.11
N GLY A 183 21.83 8.73 -14.40
CA GLY A 183 21.03 9.83 -14.98
C GLY A 183 19.51 9.67 -14.98
N LEU A 184 18.85 10.38 -14.05
CA LEU A 184 17.66 11.23 -14.29
C LEU A 184 16.42 10.67 -15.03
N THR A 185 16.13 9.36 -14.99
CA THR A 185 15.02 8.80 -15.79
C THR A 185 13.68 8.64 -15.02
N GLY A 186 13.65 8.85 -13.70
CA GLY A 186 12.44 8.64 -12.89
C GLY A 186 11.33 9.70 -13.01
N MET A 187 11.68 10.97 -13.19
CA MET A 187 10.70 12.08 -13.14
C MET A 187 9.91 12.31 -14.44
N ARG A 188 10.31 11.73 -15.58
CA ARG A 188 9.68 12.05 -16.88
C ARG A 188 8.41 11.25 -17.20
N ARG A 189 8.12 10.13 -16.53
CA ARG A 189 6.92 9.33 -16.86
C ARG A 189 5.63 9.92 -16.29
N TYR A 190 5.67 10.46 -15.07
CA TYR A 190 4.45 10.96 -14.41
C TYR A 190 3.88 12.24 -15.04
N ILE A 191 4.71 13.06 -15.71
CA ILE A 191 4.24 14.30 -16.34
C ILE A 191 3.54 14.03 -17.68
N ARG A 192 3.90 12.96 -18.40
CA ARG A 192 3.36 12.71 -19.73
C ARG A 192 1.92 12.18 -19.70
N ASP A 193 1.52 11.49 -18.63
CA ASP A 193 0.16 10.98 -18.45
C ASP A 193 -0.85 12.06 -17.99
N LEU A 194 -0.37 13.27 -17.65
CA LEU A 194 -1.21 14.43 -17.29
C LEU A 194 -1.47 15.39 -18.47
N MET A 195 -1.03 15.05 -19.69
CA MET A 195 -1.16 15.91 -20.88
C MET A 195 -1.97 15.28 -22.02
N ILE A 196 -2.78 14.26 -21.75
CA ILE A 196 -3.77 13.76 -22.71
C ILE A 196 -5.13 13.74 -22.04
N ASN A 197 -5.77 14.91 -22.06
CA ASN A 197 -7.20 15.12 -22.34
C ASN A 197 -7.42 16.63 -22.56
#